data_AF-A0A0Q4IMJ3-F1
#
_entry.id   AF-A0A0Q4IMJ3-F1
#
_cell.length_a   1.000
_cell.length_b   1.000
_cell.length_c   1.000
_cell.angle_alpha   90.00
_cell.angle_beta   90.00
_cell.angle_gamma   90.00
#
_symmetry.space_group_name_H-M   'P 1'
#
loop_
_entity.id
_entity.type
_entity.pdbx_description
1 polymer ?
#
loop_
_entity_poly.entity_id
_entity_poly.type
_entity_poly.pdbx_seq_one_letter_code
_entity_poly.pdbx_strand_id
1 'polypeptide(L)'
;MATHPINPIKQASDVPKDQWPPAIAGLKPYYVTVYRGSVQIVTKPFFDGGWGYGFAPDKRNLGMLPECWSDLGEGLFWHGPC
;
A
#
# COMPACT_ATOMS: atom_id res chain seq x y z
N MET A 1 -23.54 -10.94 15.01
CA MET A 1 -22.52 -9.90 15.29
C MET A 1 -21.17 -10.54 15.06
N ALA A 2 -20.41 -10.09 14.06
CA ALA A 2 -19.10 -10.67 13.76
C ALA A 2 -18.07 -10.15 14.77
N THR A 3 -17.60 -11.05 15.64
CA THR A 3 -16.57 -10.77 16.64
C THR A 3 -15.21 -11.08 16.04
N HIS A 4 -14.74 -10.22 15.13
CA HIS A 4 -13.34 -10.24 14.71
C HIS A 4 -12.67 -8.98 15.26
N PRO A 5 -11.68 -9.10 16.15
CA PRO A 5 -10.91 -7.94 16.55
C PRO A 5 -10.20 -7.40 15.30
N ILE A 6 -10.53 -6.18 14.91
CA ILE A 6 -9.76 -5.42 13.94
C ILE A 6 -8.39 -5.25 14.58
N ASN A 7 -7.43 -6.08 14.14
CA ASN A 7 -6.05 -5.97 14.58
C ASN A 7 -5.63 -4.52 14.36
N PRO A 8 -5.22 -3.77 15.38
CA PRO A 8 -4.90 -2.38 15.19
C PRO A 8 -3.71 -2.33 14.23
N ILE A 9 -3.84 -1.55 13.16
CA ILE A 9 -2.80 -1.24 12.18
C ILE A 9 -1.71 -0.47 12.94
N LYS A 10 -0.92 -1.16 13.76
CA LYS A 10 0.07 -0.56 14.65
C LYS A 10 1.40 -0.51 13.91
N GLN A 11 1.50 0.51 13.05
CA GLN A 11 2.68 1.17 12.47
C GLN A 11 2.39 1.49 11.00
N ALA A 12 1.50 2.47 10.82
CA ALA A 12 1.45 3.26 9.60
C ALA A 12 2.27 4.53 9.86
N SER A 13 3.04 4.97 8.88
CA SER A 13 3.78 6.24 8.96
C SER A 13 3.69 6.94 7.62
N ASP A 14 3.14 8.15 7.64
CA ASP A 14 3.13 9.01 6.48
C ASP A 14 4.54 9.50 6.21
N VAL A 15 4.95 9.42 4.95
CA VAL A 15 6.24 9.95 4.51
C VAL A 15 6.04 11.43 4.16
N PRO A 16 6.79 12.35 4.79
CA PRO A 16 6.74 13.77 4.43
C PRO A 16 7.05 14.01 2.94
N LYS A 17 6.40 15.00 2.33
CA LYS A 17 6.45 15.23 0.87
C LYS A 17 7.86 15.52 0.34
N ASP A 18 8.67 16.19 1.15
CA ASP A 18 10.07 16.52 0.88
C ASP A 18 11.00 15.30 0.94
N GLN A 19 10.52 14.18 1.48
CA GLN A 19 11.26 12.92 1.60
C GLN A 19 10.83 11.89 0.55
N TRP A 20 9.90 12.22 -0.34
CA TRP A 20 9.46 11.30 -1.39
C TRP A 20 10.57 11.08 -2.42
N PRO A 21 10.87 9.83 -2.80
CA PRO A 21 11.73 9.54 -3.93
C PRO A 21 11.23 10.27 -5.19
N PRO A 22 12.12 10.77 -6.07
CA PRO A 22 11.72 11.54 -7.26
C PRO A 22 10.68 10.84 -8.14
N ALA A 23 10.78 9.51 -8.28
CA ALA A 23 9.82 8.71 -9.04
C ALA A 23 8.40 8.78 -8.44
N ILE A 24 8.27 8.73 -7.11
CA ILE A 24 6.98 8.83 -6.42
C ILE A 24 6.49 10.27 -6.45
N ALA A 25 7.37 11.25 -6.19
CA ALA A 25 7.03 12.66 -6.24
C ALA A 25 6.52 13.10 -7.62
N GLY A 26 7.07 12.53 -8.70
CA GLY A 26 6.63 12.77 -10.08
C GLY A 26 5.18 12.38 -10.37
N LEU A 27 4.62 11.42 -9.62
CA LEU A 27 3.21 11.02 -9.71
C LEU A 27 2.26 12.05 -9.08
N LYS A 28 2.81 13.04 -8.36
CA LYS A 28 2.05 14.04 -7.57
C LYS A 28 1.01 13.41 -6.63
N PRO A 29 1.40 12.43 -5.77
CA PRO A 29 0.44 11.82 -4.87
C PRO A 29 -0.06 12.81 -3.82
N TYR A 30 -1.25 12.53 -3.32
CA TYR A 30 -1.85 13.24 -2.20
C TYR A 30 -1.13 12.90 -0.89
N TYR A 31 -0.92 11.61 -0.61
CA TYR A 31 -0.05 11.10 0.47
C TYR A 31 0.66 9.80 0.07
N VAL A 32 1.73 9.50 0.81
CA VAL A 32 2.45 8.22 0.76
C VAL A 32 2.55 7.72 2.19
N THR A 33 2.11 6.49 2.43
CA THR A 33 2.08 5.88 3.75
C THR A 33 2.83 4.56 3.70
N VAL A 34 3.77 4.37 4.63
CA VAL A 34 4.46 3.10 4.82
C VAL A 34 3.77 2.35 5.95
N TYR A 35 3.39 1.11 5.68
CA TYR A 35 2.93 0.15 6.66
C TYR A 35 3.99 -0.92 6.86
N ARG A 36 3.85 -1.71 7.92
CA ARG A 36 4.65 -2.93 8.07
C ARG A 36 4.35 -3.88 6.91
N GLY A 37 5.29 -3.97 5.96
CA GLY A 37 5.18 -4.86 4.81
C GLY A 37 4.41 -4.27 3.62
N SER A 38 4.14 -2.96 3.57
CA SER A 38 3.64 -2.33 2.35
C SER A 38 3.93 -0.84 2.27
N VAL A 39 3.89 -0.31 1.05
CA VAL A 39 3.91 1.14 0.76
C VAL A 39 2.67 1.46 -0.04
N GLN A 40 1.89 2.43 0.43
CA GLN A 40 0.71 2.92 -0.26
C GLN A 40 0.97 4.34 -0.78
N ILE A 41 0.65 4.58 -2.04
CA ILE A 41 0.84 5.82 -2.78
C ILE A 41 -0.53 6.22 -3.32
N VAL A 42 -1.15 7.23 -2.72
CA VAL A 42 -2.53 7.63 -3.08
C VAL A 42 -2.48 8.91 -3.90
N THR A 43 -3.00 8.87 -5.13
CA THR A 43 -3.04 10.06 -6.01
C THR A 43 -4.31 10.86 -5.82
N LYS A 44 -5.44 10.20 -5.58
CA LYS A 44 -6.72 10.83 -5.28
C LYS A 44 -7.37 10.15 -4.07
N PRO A 45 -7.45 10.84 -2.91
CA PRO A 45 -7.99 10.23 -1.71
C PRO A 45 -9.42 9.75 -1.94
N PHE A 46 -9.73 8.55 -1.47
CA PHE A 46 -11.06 7.90 -1.54
C PHE A 46 -11.57 7.49 -2.93
N PHE A 47 -10.79 7.67 -4.01
CA PHE A 47 -11.30 7.45 -5.38
C PHE A 47 -10.48 6.49 -6.23
N ASP A 48 -9.20 6.26 -5.93
CA ASP A 48 -8.31 5.53 -6.83
C ASP A 48 -7.81 4.19 -6.29
N GLY A 49 -8.22 3.75 -5.09
CA GLY A 49 -7.67 2.53 -4.46
C GLY A 49 -6.18 2.63 -4.09
N GLY A 50 -5.52 3.71 -4.47
CA GLY A 50 -4.09 3.89 -4.42
C GLY A 50 -3.31 3.01 -5.39
N TRP A 51 -2.03 3.32 -5.47
CA TRP A 51 -0.98 2.47 -6.01
C TRP A 51 -0.14 1.99 -4.84
N GLY A 52 0.62 0.91 -5.00
CA GLY A 52 1.46 0.51 -3.90
C GLY A 52 2.19 -0.80 -4.08
N TYR A 53 3.08 -1.05 -3.13
CA TYR A 53 3.88 -2.26 -3.06
C TYR A 53 3.57 -3.01 -1.78
N GLY A 54 3.52 -4.34 -1.87
CA GLY A 54 3.37 -5.24 -0.74
C GLY A 54 4.56 -6.19 -0.65
N PHE A 55 5.00 -6.48 0.57
CA PHE A 55 6.13 -7.35 0.87
C PHE A 55 5.61 -8.49 1.76
N ALA A 56 5.47 -9.68 1.18
CA ALA A 56 5.03 -10.86 1.90
C ALA A 56 5.50 -12.13 1.16
N PRO A 57 5.63 -13.27 1.85
CA PRO A 57 5.86 -14.55 1.15
C PRO A 57 4.70 -14.96 0.23
N ASP A 58 3.50 -14.43 0.48
CA ASP A 58 2.27 -14.72 -0.27
C ASP A 58 1.36 -13.49 -0.27
N LYS A 59 0.84 -13.11 -1.45
CA LYS A 59 -0.06 -11.96 -1.63
C LYS A 59 -1.35 -12.03 -0.83
N ARG A 60 -1.79 -13.22 -0.41
CA ARG A 60 -2.96 -13.40 0.46
C ARG A 60 -2.74 -12.86 1.88
N ASN A 61 -1.49 -12.61 2.26
CA ASN A 61 -1.14 -11.99 3.54
C ASN A 61 -1.15 -10.45 3.47
N LEU A 62 -1.41 -9.88 2.29
CA LEU A 62 -1.54 -8.44 2.09
C LEU A 62 -2.99 -8.01 2.33
N GLY A 63 -3.20 -6.78 2.81
CA GLY A 63 -4.51 -6.28 3.25
C GLY A 63 -5.55 -6.02 2.16
N MET A 64 -5.26 -6.36 0.89
CA MET A 64 -6.17 -6.22 -0.25
C MET A 64 -6.48 -7.59 -0.86
N LEU A 65 -7.50 -7.65 -1.70
CA LEU A 65 -7.84 -8.88 -2.42
C LEU A 65 -6.65 -9.40 -3.26
N PRO A 66 -6.38 -10.71 -3.29
CA PRO A 66 -5.26 -11.28 -4.03
C PRO A 66 -5.23 -10.93 -5.52
N GLU A 67 -6.38 -10.62 -6.13
CA GLU A 67 -6.51 -10.27 -7.55
C GLU A 67 -6.00 -8.86 -7.85
N CYS A 68 -5.94 -7.98 -6.84
CA CYS A 68 -5.39 -6.63 -6.98
C CYS A 68 -3.86 -6.62 -7.12
N TRP A 69 -3.20 -7.73 -6.73
CA TRP A 69 -1.74 -7.82 -6.67
C TRP A 69 -1.16 -8.51 -7.89
N SER A 70 -0.27 -7.80 -8.57
CA SER A 70 0.67 -8.32 -9.56
C SER A 70 1.95 -8.76 -8.88
N ASP A 71 2.40 -9.98 -9.18
CA ASP A 71 3.63 -10.54 -8.64
C ASP A 71 4.85 -9.96 -9.37
N LEU A 72 5.81 -9.43 -8.62
CA LEU A 72 7.08 -8.91 -9.11
C LEU A 72 8.26 -9.84 -8.77
N GLY A 73 8.02 -10.97 -8.10
CA GLY A 73 9.03 -11.91 -7.62
C GLY A 73 9.52 -11.62 -6.20
N GLU A 74 10.19 -12.60 -5.59
CA GLU A 74 10.88 -12.46 -4.29
C GLU A 74 9.98 -11.96 -3.13
N GLY A 75 8.68 -12.25 -3.20
CA GLY A 75 7.71 -11.78 -2.20
C GLY A 75 7.38 -10.29 -2.30
N LEU A 76 7.73 -9.65 -3.43
CA LEU A 76 7.33 -8.30 -3.77
C LEU A 76 6.12 -8.33 -4.70
N PHE A 77 5.11 -7.55 -4.34
CA PHE A 77 3.89 -7.40 -5.11
C PHE A 77 3.64 -5.93 -5.40
N TRP A 78 3.05 -5.65 -6.54
CA TRP A 78 2.59 -4.32 -6.94
C TRP A 78 1.09 -4.32 -7.15
N HIS A 79 0.43 -3.24 -6.78
CA HIS A 79 -0.95 -2.99 -7.17
C HIS A 79 -1.08 -1.58 -7.75
N GLY A 80 -2.00 -1.45 -8.69
CA GLY A 80 -2.58 -0.17 -9.06
C GLY A 80 -3.96 0.00 -8.44
N PRO A 81 -4.76 0.91 -9.01
CA PRO A 81 -6.14 1.13 -8.61
C PRO A 81 -6.95 -0.18 -8.57
N CYS A 82 -7.40 -0.51 -7.37
CA CYS A 82 -8.28 -1.60 -6.99
C CYS A 82 -9.04 -1.11 -5.74
#